data_AF-A0A915LTN1-F1
#
_entry.id   AF-A0A915LTN1-F1
#
_cell.length_a   1.000
_cell.length_b   1.000
_cell.length_c   1.000
_cell.angle_alpha   90.00
_cell.angle_beta   90.00
_cell.angle_gamma   90.00
#
_symmetry.space_group_name_H-M   'P 1'
#
loop_
_entity.id
_entity.type
_entity.pdbx_description
1 polymer ?
#
loop_
_entity_poly.entity_id
_entity_poly.type
_entity_poly.pdbx_seq_one_letter_code
_entity_poly.pdbx_strand_id
1 'polypeptide(L)' 'MVGSPIIQINAGNYNDVPASPNLILSVLINGRTLWDPNVIGIKRVGPSGQNFDIVRFQYKPTLITLGKCSFLAR' A
#
# COMPACT_ATOMS: atom_id res chain seq x y z
N MET A 1 -20.12 28.50 -13.66
CA MET A 1 -19.28 27.61 -12.82
C MET A 1 -19.30 26.24 -13.47
N VAL A 2 -18.21 25.83 -14.11
CA VAL A 2 -18.10 24.51 -14.74
C VAL A 2 -17.65 23.53 -13.66
N GLY A 3 -18.48 22.54 -13.35
CA GLY A 3 -18.17 21.52 -12.36
C GLY A 3 -16.98 20.67 -12.81
N SER A 4 -16.05 20.41 -11.91
CA SER A 4 -14.95 19.48 -12.16
C SER A 4 -15.51 18.10 -12.54
N PRO A 5 -14.97 17.43 -13.57
CA PRO A 5 -15.45 16.12 -13.96
C PRO A 5 -15.23 15.13 -12.80
N ILE A 6 -16.30 14.45 -12.41
CA ILE A 6 -16.25 13.34 -11.48
C ILE A 6 -15.54 12.20 -12.22
N ILE A 7 -14.30 11.91 -11.85
CA ILE A 7 -13.60 10.71 -12.32
C ILE A 7 -14.29 9.53 -11.65
N GLN A 8 -15.17 8.87 -12.40
CA GLN A 8 -15.81 7.63 -11.99
C GLN A 8 -14.77 6.53 -12.12
N ILE A 9 -14.12 6.19 -11.01
CA ILE A 9 -13.21 5.05 -10.95
C ILE A 9 -14.10 3.82 -11.06
N ASN A 10 -14.09 3.15 -12.21
CA ASN A 10 -14.70 1.82 -12.34
C ASN A 10 -14.04 0.94 -11.29
N ALA A 11 -14.77 0.60 -10.24
CA ALA A 11 -14.36 -0.45 -9.31
C ALA A 11 -14.15 -1.70 -10.17
N GLY A 12 -12.89 -2.11 -10.34
CA GLY A 12 -12.54 -3.28 -11.12
C GLY A 12 -13.37 -4.47 -10.67
N ASN A 13 -13.70 -5.35 -11.61
CA ASN A 13 -14.47 -6.55 -11.36
C ASN A 13 -13.66 -7.46 -10.40
N TYR A 14 -13.93 -7.41 -9.10
CA TYR A 14 -13.20 -8.21 -8.09
C TYR A 14 -13.45 -9.73 -8.21
N ASN A 15 -14.20 -10.17 -9.23
CA ASN A 15 -14.56 -11.55 -9.51
C ASN A 15 -13.40 -12.41 -10.04
N ASP A 16 -12.25 -11.82 -10.36
CA ASP A 16 -11.12 -12.52 -10.99
C ASP A 16 -10.20 -13.25 -9.98
N VAL A 17 -10.36 -13.02 -8.69
CA VAL A 17 -9.57 -13.70 -7.64
C VAL A 17 -10.40 -14.85 -7.07
N PRO A 18 -10.02 -16.13 -7.27
CA PRO A 18 -10.79 -17.29 -6.81
C PRO A 18 -10.61 -17.52 -5.30
N ALA A 19 -11.03 -16.55 -4.49
CA ALA A 19 -10.94 -16.55 -3.03
C ALA A 19 -12.13 -15.84 -2.40
N SER A 20 -12.46 -16.19 -1.16
CA SER A 20 -13.51 -15.47 -0.42
C SER A 20 -13.05 -14.05 -0.06
N PRO A 21 -13.95 -13.05 0.03
CA PRO A 21 -13.59 -11.67 0.39
C PRO A 21 -12.82 -11.57 1.71
N ASN A 22 -13.15 -12.39 2.71
CA ASN A 22 -12.44 -12.42 4.00
C ASN A 22 -11.00 -12.92 3.85
N LEU A 23 -10.76 -13.89 2.98
CA LEU A 23 -9.42 -14.38 2.69
C LEU A 23 -8.59 -13.31 1.96
N ILE A 24 -9.19 -12.65 0.97
CA ILE A 24 -8.57 -11.54 0.25
C ILE A 24 -8.20 -10.41 1.22
N LEU A 25 -9.13 -10.01 2.09
CA LEU A 25 -8.90 -8.98 3.08
C LEU A 25 -7.75 -9.36 4.04
N SER A 26 -7.72 -10.61 4.52
CA SER A 26 -6.63 -11.10 5.37
C SER A 26 -5.26 -11.02 4.68
N VAL A 27 -5.19 -11.40 3.39
CA VAL A 27 -3.96 -11.33 2.59
C VAL A 27 -3.54 -9.88 2.32
N LEU A 28 -4.49 -8.96 2.12
CA LEU A 28 -4.20 -7.54 1.95
C LEU A 28 -3.64 -6.90 3.22
N ILE A 29 -4.19 -7.24 4.39
CA ILE A 29 -3.80 -6.67 5.68
C ILE A 29 -2.49 -7.30 6.19
N ASN A 30 -2.45 -8.64 6.25
CA ASN A 30 -1.37 -9.37 6.92
C ASN A 30 -0.34 -9.95 5.96
N GLY A 31 -0.70 -10.14 4.69
CA GLY A 31 0.10 -10.81 3.67
C GLY A 31 0.75 -9.86 2.66
N ARG A 32 1.05 -8.61 3.04
CA ARG A 32 1.56 -7.58 2.10
C ARG A 32 2.81 -8.04 1.32
N THR A 33 3.71 -8.79 1.94
CA THR A 33 4.91 -9.36 1.27
C THR A 33 4.59 -10.40 0.19
N LEU A 34 3.39 -10.99 0.20
CA LEU A 34 2.98 -11.99 -0.80
C LEU A 34 2.65 -11.37 -2.16
N TRP A 35 2.23 -10.11 -2.17
CA TRP A 35 1.75 -9.45 -3.39
C TRP A 35 2.45 -8.12 -3.70
N ASP A 36 3.19 -7.54 -2.74
CA ASP A 36 4.01 -6.36 -2.96
C ASP A 36 5.51 -6.73 -2.96
N PRO A 37 6.12 -6.93 -4.15
CA PRO A 37 7.52 -7.38 -4.27
C PRO A 37 8.53 -6.31 -3.83
N ASN A 38 8.08 -5.09 -3.56
CA ASN A 38 8.92 -4.00 -3.11
C ASN A 38 9.00 -3.93 -1.59
N VAL A 39 8.10 -4.59 -0.85
CA VAL A 39 8.17 -4.65 0.61
C VAL A 39 9.23 -5.66 1.03
N ILE A 40 10.23 -5.19 1.78
CA ILE A 40 11.33 -6.01 2.32
C ILE A 40 11.15 -6.32 3.81
N GLY A 41 10.27 -5.60 4.50
CA GLY A 41 10.02 -5.80 5.91
C GLY A 41 8.72 -5.19 6.38
N ILE A 42 8.11 -5.83 7.37
CA ILE A 42 6.91 -5.37 8.07
C ILE A 42 7.19 -5.47 9.56
N LYS A 43 6.98 -4.39 10.30
CA LYS A 43 7.13 -4.37 11.76
C LYS A 43 5.95 -3.65 12.40
N ARG A 44 5.30 -4.26 13.39
CA ARG A 44 4.31 -3.57 14.23
C ARG A 44 5.03 -2.55 15.13
N VAL A 45 4.55 -1.31 15.16
CA VAL A 45 5.20 -0.20 15.87
C VAL A 45 4.31 0.46 16.93
N GLY A 46 3.06 0.02 17.07
CA GLY A 46 2.12 0.59 18.02
C GLY A 46 1.12 -0.43 18.57
N PRO A 47 0.14 0.05 19.36
CA PRO A 47 -0.92 -0.79 19.89
C PRO A 47 -1.70 -1.48 18.77
N SER A 48 -2.16 -2.69 19.07
CA SER A 48 -3.02 -3.51 18.23
C SER A 48 -4.39 -3.59 18.88
N GLY A 49 -5.45 -3.42 18.10
CA GLY A 49 -6.83 -3.57 18.54
C GLY A 49 -7.56 -4.64 17.73
N GLN A 50 -8.81 -4.90 18.08
CA GLN A 50 -9.62 -5.91 17.40
C GLN A 50 -9.75 -5.69 15.89
N ASN A 51 -9.68 -4.43 15.43
CA ASN A 51 -9.91 -4.04 14.03
C ASN A 51 -8.80 -3.14 13.44
N PHE A 52 -7.69 -2.93 14.15
CA PHE A 52 -6.61 -2.07 13.62
C PHE A 52 -5.24 -2.50 14.13
N ASP A 53 -4.23 -2.24 13.30
CA ASP A 53 -2.82 -2.42 13.60
C ASP A 53 -2.03 -1.20 13.12
N ILE A 54 -1.04 -0.76 13.92
CA ILE A 54 -0.07 0.24 13.48
C ILE A 54 1.21 -0.47 13.04
N VAL A 55 1.45 -0.49 11.73
CA VAL A 55 2.59 -1.19 11.11
C VAL A 55 3.48 -0.22 10.34
N ARG A 56 4.79 -0.47 10.40
CA ARG A 56 5.82 0.16 9.58
C ARG A 56 6.22 -0.83 8.49
N PHE A 57 6.06 -0.39 7.24
CA PHE A 57 6.58 -1.08 6.06
C PHE A 57 7.97 -0.55 5.72
N GLN A 58 8.86 -1.46 5.37
CA GLN A 58 10.15 -1.14 4.77
C GLN A 58 10.10 -1.55 3.31
N TYR A 59 10.36 -0.61 2.41
CA TYR A 59 10.40 -0.84 0.97
C TYR A 59 11.84 -0.94 0.49
N LYS A 60 12.05 -1.62 -0.64
CA LYS A 60 13.30 -1.52 -1.42
C LYS A 60 13.53 -0.04 -1.72
N PRO A 61 14.78 0.44 -1.63
CA PRO A 61 15.10 1.78 -2.08
C PRO A 61 14.77 1.87 -3.56
N THR A 62 13.74 2.65 -3.91
CA THR A 62 13.48 2.99 -5.31
C THR A 62 14.63 3.89 -5.74
N LEU A 63 15.59 3.34 -6.46
CA LEU A 63 16.58 4.13 -7.19
C LEU A 63 15.84 4.85 -8.32
N ILE A 64 15.06 5.88 -7.98
CA ILE A 64 14.70 6.87 -8.97
C ILE A 64 16.00 7.64 -9.20
N THR A 65 16.71 7.32 -10.28
CA THR A 65 17.72 8.19 -10.89
C THR A 65 17.06 9.45 -11.42
N LEU A 66 16.48 10.26 -10.52
CA LEU A 66 16.27 11.68 -10.77
C LEU A 66 17.58 12.34 -10.33
N GLY A 67 18.25 12.99 -11.29
CA GLY A 67 19.61 13.48 -11.15
C GLY A 67 19.86 14.30 -9.88
N LYS A 68 21.08 14.17 -9.36
CA LYS A 68 21.73 15.03 -8.34
C LYS A 68 20.78 15.82 -7.43
N CYS A 69 20.34 15.20 -6.33
CA CYS A 69 19.69 15.91 -5.25
C CYS A 69 20.78 16.46 -4.29
N SER A 70 21.11 17.74 -4.40
CA SER A 70 21.96 18.45 -3.44
C SER A 70 21.10 19.00 -2.29
N PHE A 71 21.30 18.49 -1.08
CA PHE A 71 20.68 19.06 0.13
C PHE A 71 21.58 20.17 0.67
N LEU A 72 21.06 21.40 0.74
CA LEU A 72 21.64 22.46 1.58
C LEU A 72 21.06 22.27 2.99
N ALA A 73 21.91 21.86 3.94
CA ALA A 73 21.57 21.89 5.36
C ALA A 73 21.63 23.34 5.87
N ARG A 74 20.63 23.74 6.68
CA ARG A 74 20.75 24.85 7.61
C ARG A 74 20.86 24.29 9.02
#